data_AF-A0A8H6ZPB2-F1
#
_entry.id   AF-A0A8H6ZPB2-F1
#
_cell.length_a   1.000
_cell.length_b   1.000
_cell.length_c   1.000
_cell.angle_alpha   90.00
_cell.angle_beta   90.00
_cell.angle_gamma   90.00
#
_symmetry.space_group_name_H-M   'P 1'
#
loop_
_entity.id
_entity.type
_entity.pdbx_description
1 polymer ?
#
loop_
_entity_poly.entity_id
_entity_poly.type
_entity_poly.pdbx_seq_one_letter_code
_entity_poly.pdbx_strand_id
1 'polypeptide(L)'
;MAMARRRMSRGEMQSPTSPVFPVAPFPPLPSPAHHSRAPEFYGFVAWTSTLLLFIVFILWAVLPDEWIVWLGIEWYPNREWTLLLPSYTVLLVLLTYFTYFALAIRATPSFSEMSSITDSYTHFFPTADTDIHEGYASASALPELYDMPIGVVNRLLYSQKKDHPSFGGGIRR
;
A
#
# COMPACT_ATOMS: atom_id res chain seq x y z
N MET A 1 -10.23 39.17 -46.81
CA MET A 1 -10.82 38.00 -46.12
C MET A 1 -9.68 37.16 -45.59
N ALA A 2 -9.44 37.26 -44.29
CA ALA A 2 -8.25 36.74 -43.59
C ALA A 2 -8.53 35.35 -43.02
N MET A 3 -7.57 34.41 -43.14
CA MET A 3 -7.47 33.16 -42.37
C MET A 3 -6.26 32.37 -42.91
N ALA A 4 -5.36 31.75 -42.17
CA ALA A 4 -4.99 31.79 -40.77
C ALA A 4 -3.58 31.17 -40.72
N ARG A 5 -2.57 31.90 -40.22
CA ARG A 5 -1.23 31.34 -39.95
C ARG A 5 -1.36 30.37 -38.78
N ARG A 6 -1.22 29.07 -39.04
CA ARG A 6 -1.08 28.07 -37.96
C ARG A 6 0.37 28.07 -37.49
N ARG A 7 0.60 28.64 -36.30
CA ARG A 7 1.85 28.54 -35.54
C ARG A 7 1.80 27.28 -34.65
N MET A 8 2.99 26.73 -34.38
CA MET A 8 3.34 25.77 -33.32
C MET A 8 2.93 24.31 -33.60
N SER A 9 3.77 23.30 -33.33
CA SER A 9 4.46 23.08 -32.06
C SER A 9 5.86 22.46 -32.21
N ARG A 10 6.79 22.99 -31.41
CA ARG A 10 8.15 22.50 -31.18
C ARG A 10 8.05 21.52 -30.01
N GLY A 11 8.22 20.22 -30.24
CA GLY A 11 8.26 19.24 -29.15
C GLY A 11 8.01 17.81 -29.58
N GLU A 12 8.98 17.19 -30.27
CA GLU A 12 9.11 15.74 -30.38
C GLU A 12 10.57 15.44 -30.73
N MET A 13 11.42 15.22 -29.72
CA MET A 13 12.62 14.41 -29.92
C MET A 13 12.31 13.02 -29.36
N GLN A 14 11.43 12.32 -30.09
CA GLN A 14 11.37 10.86 -30.02
C GLN A 14 12.65 10.35 -30.69
N SER A 15 13.46 9.54 -30.00
CA SER A 15 14.50 8.78 -30.68
C SER A 15 13.84 7.95 -31.77
N PRO A 16 14.27 8.09 -33.05
CA PRO A 16 13.59 7.45 -34.16
C PRO A 16 13.64 5.94 -33.97
N THR A 17 12.51 5.28 -34.26
CA THR A 17 12.39 3.84 -34.42
C THR A 17 13.57 3.34 -35.24
N SER A 18 14.53 2.71 -34.56
CA SER A 18 15.70 2.15 -35.23
C SER A 18 15.19 1.07 -36.20
N PRO A 19 15.68 1.03 -37.46
CA PRO A 19 15.30 0.00 -38.42
C PRO A 19 15.64 -1.43 -37.96
N VAL A 20 16.37 -1.59 -36.86
CA VAL A 20 16.75 -2.87 -36.25
C VAL A 20 15.66 -3.43 -35.31
N PHE A 21 14.67 -2.63 -34.90
CA PHE A 21 13.59 -3.06 -33.99
C PHE A 21 12.21 -2.52 -34.43
N PRO A 22 11.50 -3.24 -35.32
CA PRO A 22 10.21 -2.79 -35.86
C PRO A 22 9.00 -3.01 -34.95
N VAL A 23 9.17 -3.51 -33.72
CA VAL A 23 8.05 -3.84 -32.82
C VAL A 23 8.08 -2.93 -31.60
N ALA A 24 7.12 -2.00 -31.54
CA ALA A 24 6.81 -1.29 -30.31
C ALA A 24 6.22 -2.28 -29.29
N PRO A 25 6.67 -2.31 -28.02
CA PRO A 25 6.06 -3.12 -26.99
C PRO A 25 4.58 -2.75 -26.81
N PHE A 26 3.69 -3.74 -26.80
CA PHE A 26 2.28 -3.59 -26.43
C PHE A 26 2.01 -4.40 -25.16
N PRO A 27 1.28 -3.85 -24.16
CA PRO A 27 0.62 -2.55 -24.10
C PRO A 27 1.61 -1.37 -24.03
N PRO A 28 1.20 -0.15 -24.42
CA PRO A 28 2.07 1.03 -24.35
C PRO A 28 2.59 1.18 -22.92
N LEU A 29 3.92 1.30 -22.77
CA LEU A 29 4.51 1.70 -21.50
C LEU A 29 3.85 3.01 -21.08
N PRO A 30 3.40 3.16 -19.82
CA PRO A 30 2.91 4.44 -19.35
C PRO A 30 4.00 5.47 -19.66
N SER A 31 3.65 6.46 -20.48
CA SER A 31 4.50 7.64 -20.72
C SER A 31 5.01 8.09 -19.35
N PRO A 32 6.32 8.38 -19.16
CA PRO A 32 6.83 8.82 -17.87
C PRO A 32 5.93 9.97 -17.45
N ALA A 33 5.09 9.68 -16.44
CA ALA A 33 4.06 10.60 -16.01
C ALA A 33 4.81 11.89 -15.79
N HIS A 34 4.38 12.96 -16.45
CA HIS A 34 4.86 14.29 -16.11
C HIS A 34 4.40 14.48 -14.67
N HIS A 35 5.24 14.04 -13.72
CA HIS A 35 5.10 14.31 -12.32
C HIS A 35 5.19 15.82 -12.27
N SER A 36 4.02 16.46 -12.24
CA SER A 36 3.93 17.89 -12.08
C SER A 36 4.83 18.22 -10.89
N ARG A 37 5.76 19.17 -11.03
CA ARG A 37 6.60 19.63 -9.91
C ARG A 37 5.77 20.29 -8.79
N ALA A 38 4.46 20.40 -8.96
CA ALA A 38 3.60 21.05 -7.98
C ALA A 38 3.70 20.45 -6.55
N PRO A 39 3.70 19.11 -6.32
CA PRO A 39 3.73 18.54 -4.98
C PRO A 39 5.01 18.85 -4.19
N GLU A 40 6.17 18.90 -4.85
CA GLU A 40 7.46 19.22 -4.21
C GLU A 40 7.52 20.67 -3.71
N PHE A 41 6.95 21.61 -4.47
CA PHE A 41 6.86 23.01 -4.04
C PHE A 41 5.90 23.21 -2.87
N TYR A 42 4.74 22.54 -2.88
CA TYR A 42 3.80 22.63 -1.76
C TYR A 42 4.40 22.08 -0.46
N GLY A 43 5.11 20.96 -0.54
CA GLY A 43 5.82 20.39 0.61
C GLY A 43 6.85 21.35 1.19
N PHE A 44 7.65 22.00 0.33
CA PHE A 44 8.65 22.97 0.77
C PHE A 44 8.04 24.21 1.43
N VAL A 45 6.98 24.77 0.83
CA VAL A 45 6.28 25.94 1.38
C VAL A 45 5.57 25.58 2.70
N ALA A 46 4.91 24.43 2.77
CA ALA A 46 4.27 23.94 3.99
C ALA A 46 5.30 23.70 5.11
N TRP A 47 6.43 23.07 4.80
CA TRP A 47 7.50 22.82 5.77
C TRP A 47 8.12 24.12 6.28
N THR A 48 8.48 25.04 5.38
CA THR A 48 9.10 26.32 5.74
C THR A 48 8.14 27.19 6.55
N SER A 49 6.87 27.26 6.16
CA SER A 49 5.85 28.05 6.90
C SER A 49 5.57 27.45 8.28
N THR A 50 5.49 26.12 8.38
CA THR A 50 5.27 25.44 9.66
C THR A 50 6.48 25.61 10.59
N LEU A 51 7.70 25.53 10.06
CA LEU A 51 8.91 25.80 10.83
C LEU A 51 8.96 27.25 11.32
N LEU A 52 8.63 28.22 10.47
CA LEU A 52 8.60 29.64 10.85
C LEU A 52 7.57 29.89 11.97
N LEU A 53 6.34 29.37 11.81
CA LEU A 53 5.30 29.46 12.83
C LEU A 53 5.72 28.78 14.13
N PHE A 54 6.40 27.64 14.05
CA PHE A 54 6.93 26.95 15.22
C PHE A 54 7.99 27.77 15.96
N ILE A 55 8.90 28.43 15.24
CA ILE A 55 9.90 29.34 15.84
C ILE A 55 9.20 30.50 16.53
N VAL A 56 8.21 31.13 15.88
CA VAL A 56 7.42 32.22 16.48
C VAL A 56 6.68 31.74 17.73
N PHE A 57 6.10 30.54 17.69
CA PHE A 57 5.44 29.92 18.83
C PHE A 57 6.39 29.70 20.02
N ILE A 58 7.59 29.15 19.77
CA ILE A 58 8.60 28.94 20.82
C ILE A 58 9.11 30.28 21.38
N LEU A 59 9.34 31.27 20.52
CA LEU A 59 9.72 32.61 20.96
C LEU A 59 8.63 33.20 21.86
N TRP A 60 7.37 33.15 21.45
CA TRP A 60 6.23 33.61 22.25
C TRP A 60 6.10 32.86 23.59
N ALA A 61 6.35 31.54 23.58
CA ALA A 61 6.28 30.71 24.79
C ALA A 61 7.36 31.06 25.84
N VAL A 62 8.57 31.39 25.40
CA VAL A 62 9.75 31.55 26.27
C VAL A 62 10.04 33.01 26.61
N LEU A 63 9.75 33.97 25.72
CA LEU A 63 10.04 35.39 25.98
C LEU A 63 9.30 35.89 27.22
N PRO A 64 9.91 36.74 28.07
CA PRO A 64 9.20 37.42 29.16
C PRO A 64 8.24 38.50 28.63
N ASP A 65 7.20 38.82 29.43
CA ASP A 65 6.12 39.74 29.03
C ASP A 65 6.64 41.14 28.65
N GLU A 66 7.69 41.61 29.33
CA GLU A 66 8.32 42.92 29.09
C GLU A 66 8.76 43.11 27.63
N TRP A 67 9.27 42.04 27.00
CA TRP A 67 9.77 42.09 25.64
C TRP A 67 8.63 42.07 24.62
N ILE A 68 7.53 41.37 24.95
CA ILE A 68 6.33 41.28 24.11
C ILE A 68 5.59 42.63 24.11
N VAL A 69 5.47 43.25 25.28
CA VAL A 69 4.87 44.59 25.44
C VAL A 69 5.76 45.64 24.76
N TRP A 70 7.09 45.54 24.86
CA TRP A 70 8.01 46.41 24.12
C TRP A 70 7.85 46.30 22.60
N LEU A 71 7.51 45.11 22.09
CA LEU A 71 7.19 44.89 20.68
C LEU A 71 5.88 45.56 20.23
N GLY A 72 5.10 46.14 21.17
CA GLY A 72 3.81 46.77 20.91
C GLY A 72 2.62 45.81 20.93
N ILE A 73 2.80 44.59 21.46
CA ILE A 73 1.72 43.59 21.56
C ILE A 73 1.10 43.68 22.95
N GLU A 74 0.00 44.42 23.06
CA GLU A 74 -0.71 44.64 24.33
C GLU A 74 -1.66 43.50 24.70
N TRP A 75 -2.10 42.70 23.72
CA TRP A 75 -2.99 41.57 23.94
C TRP A 75 -2.48 40.31 23.25
N TYR A 76 -2.27 39.25 24.04
CA TYR A 76 -1.95 37.90 23.57
C TYR A 76 -2.68 36.87 24.44
N PRO A 77 -2.95 35.66 23.93
CA PRO A 77 -3.61 34.59 24.69
C PRO A 77 -2.79 34.17 25.93
N ASN A 78 -3.44 33.52 26.90
CA ASN A 78 -2.76 33.06 28.13
C ASN A 78 -1.58 32.10 27.78
N ARG A 79 -0.47 32.18 28.51
CA ARG A 79 0.72 31.33 28.29
C ARG A 79 0.44 29.84 28.47
N GLU A 80 -0.63 29.47 29.17
CA GLU A 80 -1.08 28.08 29.33
C GLU A 80 -1.29 27.35 27.99
N TRP A 81 -1.65 28.08 26.93
CA TRP A 81 -1.79 27.52 25.59
C TRP A 81 -0.49 26.87 25.06
N THR A 82 0.67 27.28 25.58
CA THR A 82 1.96 26.65 25.31
C THR A 82 1.99 25.17 25.70
N LEU A 83 1.31 24.82 26.79
CA LEU A 83 1.23 23.44 27.29
C LEU A 83 0.03 22.71 26.68
N LEU A 84 -1.09 23.41 26.52
CA LEU A 84 -2.32 22.82 25.99
C LEU A 84 -2.13 22.34 24.55
N LEU A 85 -1.54 23.15 23.66
CA LEU A 85 -1.34 22.75 22.26
C LEU A 85 -0.56 21.44 22.08
N PRO A 86 0.65 21.25 22.64
CA PRO A 86 1.38 20.00 22.49
C PRO A 86 0.68 18.83 23.18
N SER A 87 0.07 19.03 24.35
CA SER A 87 -0.63 17.95 25.06
C SER A 87 -1.86 17.46 24.30
N TYR A 88 -2.70 18.37 23.79
CA TYR A 88 -3.83 18.00 22.94
C TYR A 88 -3.40 17.38 21.61
N THR A 89 -2.27 17.81 21.04
CA THR A 89 -1.72 17.20 19.81
C THR A 89 -1.37 15.73 20.04
N VAL A 90 -0.69 15.41 21.16
CA VAL A 90 -0.38 14.02 21.53
C VAL A 90 -1.66 13.20 21.74
N LEU A 91 -2.65 13.76 22.44
CA LEU A 91 -3.93 13.10 22.63
C LEU A 91 -4.65 12.81 21.31
N LEU A 92 -4.64 13.77 20.38
CA LEU A 92 -5.25 13.62 19.06
C LEU A 92 -4.56 12.49 18.28
N VAL A 93 -3.22 12.48 18.24
CA VAL A 93 -2.45 11.42 17.57
C VAL A 93 -2.79 10.04 18.15
N LEU A 94 -2.76 9.90 19.47
CA LEU A 94 -3.13 8.65 20.13
C LEU A 94 -4.57 8.24 19.81
N LEU A 95 -5.52 9.18 19.89
CA LEU A 95 -6.92 8.94 19.56
C LEU A 95 -7.09 8.47 18.12
N THR A 96 -6.37 9.05 17.16
CA THR A 96 -6.39 8.62 15.76
C THR A 96 -5.90 7.18 15.64
N TYR A 97 -4.79 6.81 16.29
CA TYR A 97 -4.30 5.43 16.26
C TYR A 97 -5.27 4.44 16.91
N PHE A 98 -5.83 4.77 18.07
CA PHE A 98 -6.84 3.93 18.72
C PHE A 98 -8.09 3.76 17.85
N THR A 99 -8.55 4.84 17.23
CA THR A 99 -9.70 4.81 16.32
C THR A 99 -9.41 3.96 15.10
N TYR A 100 -8.23 4.12 14.49
CA TYR A 100 -7.77 3.30 13.38
C TYR A 100 -7.70 1.82 13.75
N PHE A 101 -7.15 1.49 14.92
CA PHE A 101 -7.07 0.11 15.41
C PHE A 101 -8.47 -0.47 15.65
N ALA A 102 -9.38 0.30 16.25
CA ALA A 102 -10.77 -0.13 16.45
C ALA A 102 -11.48 -0.36 15.10
N LEU A 103 -11.26 0.50 14.11
CA LEU A 103 -11.76 0.34 12.75
C LEU A 103 -11.16 -0.89 12.06
N ALA A 104 -9.86 -1.12 12.21
CA ALA A 104 -9.18 -2.28 11.65
C ALA A 104 -9.75 -3.59 12.24
N ILE A 105 -9.90 -3.68 13.56
CA ILE A 105 -10.53 -4.83 14.22
C ILE A 105 -11.97 -5.02 13.74
N ARG A 106 -12.73 -3.93 13.63
CA ARG A 106 -14.11 -3.99 13.14
C ARG A 106 -14.19 -4.46 11.67
N ALA A 107 -13.20 -4.13 10.86
CA ALA A 107 -13.14 -4.50 9.45
C ALA A 107 -12.62 -5.95 9.23
N THR A 108 -11.97 -6.55 10.22
CA THR A 108 -11.47 -7.93 10.13
C THR A 108 -12.65 -8.92 10.17
N PRO A 109 -12.78 -9.85 9.19
CA PRO A 109 -13.76 -10.93 9.24
C PRO A 109 -13.49 -11.88 10.41
N SER A 110 -14.50 -12.66 10.82
CA SER A 110 -14.30 -13.60 11.93
C SER A 110 -13.23 -14.65 11.60
N PHE A 111 -12.45 -15.10 12.59
CA PHE A 111 -11.38 -16.10 12.38
C PHE A 111 -11.90 -17.45 11.84
N SER A 112 -13.20 -17.71 11.99
CA SER A 112 -13.87 -18.90 11.47
C SER A 112 -14.30 -18.79 10.01
N GLU A 113 -14.29 -17.59 9.44
CA GLU A 113 -14.69 -17.37 8.04
C GLU A 113 -13.52 -17.58 7.08
N MET A 114 -13.77 -18.38 6.04
CA MET A 114 -12.79 -18.62 4.96
C MET A 114 -12.42 -17.34 4.21
N SER A 115 -13.28 -16.31 4.25
CA SER A 115 -13.03 -14.98 3.68
C SER A 115 -11.79 -14.27 4.24
N SER A 116 -11.29 -14.68 5.41
CA SER A 116 -10.01 -14.19 5.95
C SER A 116 -8.79 -14.74 5.20
N ILE A 117 -8.94 -15.89 4.53
CA ILE A 117 -7.85 -16.60 3.82
C ILE A 117 -8.01 -16.45 2.31
N THR A 118 -9.25 -16.36 1.81
CA THR A 118 -9.59 -16.39 0.40
C THR A 118 -10.34 -15.13 0.01
N ASP A 119 -9.91 -14.47 -1.06
CA ASP A 119 -10.54 -13.26 -1.60
C ASP A 119 -11.43 -13.59 -2.83
N SER A 120 -12.03 -12.56 -3.43
CA SER A 120 -12.87 -12.73 -4.63
C SER A 120 -12.07 -13.10 -5.89
N TYR A 121 -10.75 -13.01 -5.86
CA TYR A 121 -9.86 -13.32 -6.98
C TYR A 121 -9.15 -14.66 -6.80
N THR A 122 -9.48 -15.40 -5.75
CA THR A 122 -8.91 -16.73 -5.50
C THR A 122 -9.43 -17.73 -6.53
N HIS A 123 -8.54 -18.36 -7.27
CA HIS A 123 -8.88 -19.30 -8.33
C HIS A 123 -8.82 -20.74 -7.81
N PHE A 124 -9.95 -21.30 -7.35
CA PHE A 124 -10.01 -22.69 -6.90
C PHE A 124 -10.07 -23.67 -8.07
N PHE A 125 -9.43 -24.82 -7.89
CA PHE A 125 -9.59 -25.95 -8.81
C PHE A 125 -11.04 -26.47 -8.78
N PRO A 126 -11.71 -26.69 -9.93
CA PRO A 126 -13.07 -27.24 -9.97
C PRO A 126 -13.13 -28.61 -9.28
N THR A 127 -13.63 -28.67 -8.06
CA THR A 127 -13.54 -29.86 -7.20
C THR A 127 -14.68 -30.87 -7.41
N ALA A 128 -15.49 -30.70 -8.46
CA ALA A 128 -16.72 -31.50 -8.60
C ALA A 128 -16.42 -32.97 -8.96
N ASP A 129 -15.57 -33.26 -9.95
CA ASP A 129 -15.45 -34.63 -10.48
C ASP A 129 -14.07 -35.01 -11.09
N THR A 130 -13.04 -34.16 -10.96
CA THR A 130 -11.71 -34.43 -11.57
C THR A 130 -10.67 -34.76 -10.51
N ASP A 131 -10.02 -35.91 -10.67
CA ASP A 131 -8.85 -36.25 -9.86
C ASP A 131 -7.78 -35.17 -10.09
N ILE A 132 -7.24 -34.63 -9.00
CA ILE A 132 -6.15 -33.64 -9.01
C ILE A 132 -4.94 -34.07 -9.83
N HIS A 133 -4.79 -35.36 -10.14
CA HIS A 133 -3.74 -35.93 -10.97
C HIS A 133 -4.05 -35.90 -12.46
N GLU A 134 -5.33 -35.87 -12.84
CA GLU A 134 -5.80 -36.01 -14.22
C GLU A 134 -5.68 -34.69 -14.98
N GLY A 135 -5.88 -33.54 -14.32
CA GLY A 135 -5.68 -32.21 -14.90
C GLY A 135 -4.23 -31.91 -15.30
N TYR A 136 -3.24 -32.48 -14.59
CA TYR A 136 -1.81 -32.36 -14.91
C TYR A 136 -1.30 -33.46 -15.87
N ALA A 137 -2.10 -34.50 -16.12
CA ALA A 137 -1.72 -35.63 -16.96
C ALA A 137 -1.86 -35.35 -18.47
N SER A 138 -2.56 -34.28 -18.86
CA SER A 138 -2.67 -33.87 -20.26
C SER A 138 -1.40 -33.13 -20.71
N ALA A 139 -0.52 -33.86 -21.40
CA ALA A 139 0.82 -33.39 -21.80
C ALA A 139 0.86 -32.23 -22.82
N SER A 140 -0.28 -31.65 -23.21
CA SER A 140 -0.38 -30.71 -24.35
C SER A 140 -0.94 -29.32 -24.03
N ALA A 141 -1.36 -29.04 -22.80
CA ALA A 141 -1.79 -27.70 -22.39
C ALA A 141 -1.11 -27.36 -21.05
N LEU A 142 -0.50 -26.19 -20.96
CA LEU A 142 -0.07 -25.65 -19.67
C LEU A 142 -1.34 -25.46 -18.82
N PRO A 143 -1.48 -26.15 -17.67
CA PRO A 143 -2.67 -25.99 -16.84
C PRO A 143 -2.77 -24.55 -16.34
N GLU A 144 -4.00 -24.05 -16.25
CA GLU A 144 -4.29 -22.75 -15.66
C GLU A 144 -3.79 -22.73 -14.20
N LEU A 145 -3.30 -21.58 -13.75
CA LEU A 145 -2.74 -21.42 -12.41
C LEU A 145 -3.88 -21.34 -11.39
N TYR A 146 -3.98 -22.33 -10.52
CA TYR A 146 -4.98 -22.38 -9.45
C TYR A 146 -4.35 -22.25 -8.06
N ASP A 147 -5.06 -21.60 -7.14
CA ASP A 147 -4.72 -21.55 -5.73
C ASP A 147 -5.12 -22.85 -5.03
N MET A 148 -4.16 -23.54 -4.44
CA MET A 148 -4.42 -24.78 -3.70
C MET A 148 -4.82 -24.48 -2.26
N PRO A 149 -6.01 -24.91 -1.79
CA PRO A 149 -6.39 -24.72 -0.40
C PRO A 149 -5.39 -25.39 0.55
N ILE A 150 -5.05 -24.72 1.64
CA ILE A 150 -4.03 -25.20 2.59
C ILE A 150 -4.36 -26.60 3.15
N GLY A 151 -5.63 -26.95 3.29
CA GLY A 151 -6.06 -28.29 3.70
C GLY A 151 -5.66 -29.39 2.70
N VAL A 152 -5.72 -29.10 1.39
CA VAL A 152 -5.31 -30.01 0.33
C VAL A 152 -3.79 -30.15 0.32
N VAL A 153 -3.06 -29.03 0.40
CA VAL A 153 -1.58 -29.04 0.50
C VAL A 153 -1.13 -29.88 1.70
N ASN A 154 -1.73 -29.64 2.88
CA ASN A 154 -1.40 -30.35 4.11
C ASN A 154 -1.69 -31.85 3.96
N ARG A 155 -2.82 -32.22 3.38
CA ARG A 155 -3.14 -33.62 3.11
C ARG A 155 -2.13 -34.26 2.15
N LEU A 156 -1.79 -33.61 1.03
CA LEU A 156 -0.84 -34.17 0.07
C LEU A 156 0.57 -34.30 0.63
N LEU A 157 1.04 -33.27 1.34
CA LEU A 157 2.38 -33.23 1.89
C LEU A 157 2.56 -34.23 3.05
N TYR A 158 1.52 -34.44 3.87
CA TYR A 158 1.61 -35.24 5.09
C TYR A 158 0.82 -36.56 5.07
N SER A 159 0.09 -36.90 4.00
CA SER A 159 -0.59 -38.21 3.87
C SER A 159 0.39 -39.38 3.77
N GLN A 160 1.66 -39.12 3.45
CA GLN A 160 2.73 -40.13 3.32
C GLN A 160 3.48 -40.35 4.65
N LYS A 161 2.76 -40.59 5.75
CA LYS A 161 3.37 -41.11 6.97
C LYS A 161 2.45 -42.06 7.72
N LYS A 162 2.40 -43.32 7.26
CA LYS A 162 2.01 -44.47 8.10
C LYS A 162 2.54 -45.82 7.61
N ASP A 163 3.76 -45.88 7.07
CA ASP A 163 4.45 -47.15 6.89
C ASP A 163 5.24 -47.47 8.16
N HIS A 164 4.53 -47.90 9.21
CA HIS A 164 5.15 -48.61 10.31
C HIS A 164 5.23 -50.09 9.89
N PRO A 165 6.41 -50.67 9.65
CA PRO A 165 6.51 -52.09 9.31
C PRO A 165 6.16 -52.90 10.57
N SER A 166 4.96 -53.46 10.61
CA SER A 166 4.57 -54.48 11.57
C SER A 166 5.32 -55.77 11.25
N PHE A 167 6.54 -55.91 11.78
CA PHE A 167 7.27 -57.17 11.75
C PHE A 167 6.64 -58.10 12.79
N GLY A 168 5.72 -58.96 12.36
CA GLY A 168 5.08 -59.99 13.17
C GLY A 168 5.04 -61.31 12.41
N GLY A 169 6.12 -62.09 12.52
CA GLY A 169 6.29 -63.37 11.86
C GLY A 169 5.22 -64.39 12.26
N GLY A 170 4.56 -64.97 11.26
CA GLY A 170 3.68 -66.13 11.43
C GLY A 170 4.51 -67.40 11.61
N ILE A 171 4.46 -68.00 12.81
CA ILE A 171 4.87 -69.38 13.02
C ILE A 171 3.66 -70.27 12.71
N ARG A 172 3.74 -71.01 11.61
CA ARG A 172 2.85 -72.14 11.30
C ARG A 172 3.06 -73.24 12.35
N ARG A 173 1.97 -73.74 12.93
CA ARG A 173 1.88 -75.10 13.46
C ARG A 173 0.98 -75.90 12.54
#